data_AF-A0A6I4YHT2-F1
#
_entry.id   AF-A0A6I4YHT2-F1
#
_cell.length_a   1.000
_cell.length_b   1.000
_cell.length_c   1.000
_cell.angle_alpha   90.00
_cell.angle_beta   90.00
_cell.angle_gamma   90.00
#
_symmetry.space_group_name_H-M   'P 1'
#
loop_
_entity.id
_entity.type
_entity.pdbx_description
1 polymer ?
#
loop_
_entity_poly.entity_id
_entity_poly.type
_entity_poly.pdbx_seq_one_letter_code
_entity_poly.pdbx_strand_id
1 'polypeptide(L)'
;MGTDILEHYERFQNGQWEAVDLQQRDEGPSWSHPASVDRNYNLFGILSGVRSLYTVTPIARHRGLPPDVSPTIAARWAAVAYDDCLFGLSWVGLDELLAFDWEQIMTCDDLTGYPPLTCREAAGRFYQETLPYLRTQVDDPAHLRMVFWFG
;
A
#
# COMPACT_ATOMS: atom_id res chain seq x y z
N MET A 1 16.64 -13.56 3.23
CA MET A 1 16.54 -12.10 3.06
C MET A 1 15.06 -11.79 3.02
N GLY A 2 14.55 -10.93 3.91
CA GLY A 2 13.11 -10.67 4.01
C GLY A 2 12.68 -9.70 2.91
N THR A 3 11.57 -10.00 2.27
CA THR A 3 10.97 -9.20 1.20
C THR A 3 10.07 -8.12 1.81
N ASP A 4 10.14 -6.90 1.29
CA ASP A 4 9.46 -5.71 1.79
C ASP A 4 8.29 -5.31 0.88
N ILE A 5 7.32 -4.59 1.44
CA ILE A 5 6.41 -3.79 0.61
C ILE A 5 7.16 -2.51 0.30
N LEU A 6 7.26 -2.17 -0.98
CA LEU A 6 7.88 -0.94 -1.46
C LEU A 6 6.76 0.05 -1.77
N GLU A 7 6.52 0.95 -0.83
CA GLU A 7 5.51 1.99 -0.89
C GLU A 7 6.09 3.31 -1.40
N HIS A 8 5.37 3.95 -2.30
CA HIS A 8 5.65 5.29 -2.79
C HIS A 8 4.36 6.10 -2.83
N TYR A 9 4.47 7.38 -2.51
CA TYR A 9 3.30 8.26 -2.43
C TYR A 9 3.37 9.33 -3.49
N GLU A 10 2.22 9.66 -4.05
CA GLU A 10 2.06 10.80 -4.95
C GLU A 10 0.94 11.69 -4.45
N ARG A 11 1.13 13.00 -4.61
CA ARG A 11 0.13 14.01 -4.30
C ARG A 11 -0.27 14.72 -5.59
N PHE A 12 -1.57 14.92 -5.78
CA PHE A 12 -2.08 15.69 -6.91
C PHE A 12 -2.00 17.17 -6.59
N GLN A 13 -1.16 17.90 -7.32
CA GLN A 13 -0.94 19.35 -7.15
C GLN A 13 -0.72 19.99 -8.52
N ASN A 14 -1.19 21.22 -8.70
CA ASN A 14 -0.99 21.97 -9.95
C ASN A 14 -1.45 21.23 -11.23
N GLY A 15 -2.45 20.35 -11.12
CA GLY A 15 -2.99 19.58 -12.24
C GLY A 15 -2.20 18.33 -12.62
N GLN A 16 -1.23 17.90 -11.81
CA GLN A 16 -0.39 16.73 -12.06
C GLN A 16 -0.08 15.96 -10.77
N TRP A 17 0.30 14.69 -10.91
CA TRP A 17 0.78 13.88 -9.80
C TRP A 17 2.28 14.11 -9.58
N GLU A 18 2.64 14.45 -8.35
CA GLU A 18 4.03 14.67 -7.94
C GLU A 18 4.40 13.67 -6.85
N ALA A 19 5.55 13.01 -7.00
CA ALA A 19 6.07 12.11 -5.97
C ALA A 19 6.39 12.89 -4.70
N VAL A 20 5.92 12.39 -3.56
CA VAL A 20 6.17 12.97 -2.25
C VAL A 20 6.87 11.96 -1.36
N ASP A 21 7.88 12.42 -0.63
CA ASP A 21 8.52 11.62 0.40
C ASP A 21 7.83 11.88 1.74
N LEU A 22 6.83 11.08 2.06
CA LEU A 22 6.13 11.16 3.33
C LEU A 22 6.92 10.57 4.49
N GLN A 23 8.08 9.95 4.25
CA GLN A 23 8.88 9.29 5.28
C GLN A 23 10.05 10.17 5.77
N GLN A 24 10.27 11.34 5.17
CA GLN A 24 11.32 12.28 5.60
C GLN A 24 10.97 12.97 6.93
N ARG A 25 11.72 12.60 7.98
CA ARG A 25 11.94 13.43 9.19
C ARG A 25 13.45 13.64 9.36
N ASP A 26 13.82 14.70 10.08
CA ASP A 26 15.21 14.99 10.45
C ASP A 26 15.81 13.99 11.45
N GLU A 27 15.00 13.22 12.22
CA GLU A 27 15.49 12.29 13.25
C GLU A 27 14.63 11.01 13.39
N GLY A 28 15.26 9.83 13.27
CA GLY A 28 14.67 8.50 13.54
C GLY A 28 14.80 7.50 12.38
N PRO A 29 14.70 6.17 12.63
CA PRO A 29 14.72 5.18 11.56
C PRO A 29 13.40 5.13 10.78
N SER A 30 13.47 4.99 9.46
CA SER A 30 12.33 5.06 8.52
C SER A 30 11.20 4.07 8.82
N TRP A 31 11.51 2.87 9.32
CA TRP A 31 10.53 1.84 9.68
C TRP A 31 9.61 2.23 10.85
N SER A 32 9.99 3.22 11.66
CA SER A 32 9.13 3.74 12.74
C SER A 32 8.19 4.84 12.26
N HIS A 33 8.30 5.28 11.01
CA HIS A 33 7.47 6.36 10.47
C HIS A 33 6.02 5.89 10.26
N PRO A 34 4.99 6.71 10.60
CA PRO A 34 3.59 6.36 10.35
C PRO A 34 3.27 6.06 8.88
N ALA A 35 4.00 6.67 7.94
CA ALA A 35 3.86 6.40 6.50
C ALA A 35 4.56 5.11 6.04
N SER A 36 5.24 4.39 6.93
CA SER A 36 5.83 3.09 6.60
C SER A 36 4.81 1.99 6.76
N VAL A 37 4.66 1.14 5.75
CA VAL A 37 3.64 0.07 5.75
C VAL A 37 4.16 -1.27 6.32
N ASP A 38 5.44 -1.32 6.72
CA ASP A 38 6.15 -2.47 7.29
C ASP A 38 6.02 -3.77 6.44
N ARG A 39 6.58 -4.88 6.90
CA ARG A 39 6.42 -6.22 6.30
C ARG A 39 5.06 -6.84 6.65
N ASN A 40 3.97 -6.15 6.34
CA ASN A 40 2.62 -6.68 6.57
C ASN A 40 2.07 -7.40 5.33
N TYR A 41 2.33 -8.71 5.24
CA TYR A 41 1.85 -9.56 4.13
C TYR A 41 0.34 -9.62 4.01
N ASN A 42 -0.40 -9.55 5.13
CA ASN A 42 -1.86 -9.51 5.08
C ASN A 42 -2.34 -8.20 4.47
N LEU A 43 -1.74 -7.07 4.84
CA LEU A 43 -2.01 -5.78 4.20
C LEU A 43 -1.73 -5.85 2.70
N PHE A 44 -0.60 -6.41 2.28
CA PHE A 44 -0.31 -6.58 0.85
C PHE A 44 -1.38 -7.43 0.14
N GLY A 45 -1.86 -8.48 0.81
CA GLY A 45 -2.99 -9.29 0.35
C GLY A 45 -4.30 -8.51 0.24
N ILE A 46 -4.62 -7.66 1.20
CA ILE A 46 -5.79 -6.76 1.16
C ILE A 46 -5.66 -5.76 0.00
N LEU A 47 -4.47 -5.18 -0.21
CA LEU A 47 -4.25 -4.18 -1.24
C LEU A 47 -4.27 -4.78 -2.65
N SER A 48 -3.52 -5.85 -2.90
CA SER A 48 -3.28 -6.40 -4.24
C SER A 48 -4.03 -7.71 -4.54
N GLY A 49 -4.41 -8.45 -3.51
CA GLY A 49 -4.90 -9.83 -3.65
C GLY A 49 -3.82 -10.83 -4.08
N VAL A 50 -2.53 -10.46 -4.01
CA VAL A 50 -1.39 -11.29 -4.38
C VAL A 50 -0.72 -11.84 -3.13
N ARG A 51 -0.26 -13.09 -3.18
CA ARG A 51 0.48 -13.77 -2.09
C ARG A 51 -0.23 -13.72 -0.72
N SER A 52 -1.56 -13.65 -0.73
CA SER A 52 -2.38 -13.74 0.48
C SER A 52 -2.69 -15.21 0.78
N LEU A 53 -2.47 -15.62 2.03
CA LEU A 53 -2.98 -16.90 2.54
C LEU A 53 -4.50 -16.86 2.74
N TYR A 54 -5.04 -15.67 3.00
CA TYR A 54 -6.46 -15.48 3.22
C TYR A 54 -7.16 -15.04 1.93
N THR A 55 -8.35 -15.57 1.70
CA THR A 55 -9.32 -15.09 0.72
C THR A 55 -9.87 -13.75 1.17
N VAL A 56 -9.71 -12.73 0.33
CA VAL A 56 -10.21 -11.35 0.55
C VAL A 56 -10.51 -10.73 -0.81
N THR A 57 -11.51 -9.85 -0.88
CA THR A 57 -11.71 -8.98 -2.04
C THR A 57 -10.72 -7.82 -1.94
N PRO A 58 -9.72 -7.74 -2.84
CA PRO A 58 -8.66 -6.74 -2.72
C PRO A 58 -9.10 -5.36 -3.21
N ILE A 59 -8.46 -4.31 -2.70
CA ILE A 59 -8.76 -2.91 -3.07
C ILE A 59 -8.32 -2.61 -4.52
N ALA A 60 -7.08 -2.98 -4.84
CA ALA A 60 -6.40 -2.58 -6.07
C ALA A 60 -5.62 -3.77 -6.65
N ARG A 61 -6.33 -4.77 -7.17
CA ARG A 61 -5.70 -5.93 -7.82
C ARG A 61 -5.06 -5.55 -9.16
N HIS A 62 -3.74 -5.73 -9.25
CA HIS A 62 -2.95 -5.72 -10.51
C HIS A 62 -3.24 -4.54 -11.45
N ARG A 63 -3.29 -3.31 -10.92
CA ARG A 63 -3.51 -2.13 -11.77
C ARG A 63 -2.26 -1.71 -12.56
N GLY A 64 -1.09 -2.25 -12.23
CA GLY A 64 0.18 -1.82 -12.81
C GLY A 64 0.58 -0.43 -12.32
N LEU A 65 1.34 0.31 -13.13
CA LEU A 65 1.58 1.73 -12.86
C LEU A 65 0.32 2.56 -13.21
N PRO A 66 0.05 3.64 -12.47
CA PRO A 66 -0.91 4.63 -12.93
C PRO A 66 -0.53 5.18 -14.31
N PRO A 67 -1.48 5.42 -15.22
CA PRO A 67 -1.18 5.96 -16.56
C PRO A 67 -0.61 7.39 -16.52
N ASP A 68 -0.92 8.12 -15.46
CA ASP A 68 -0.50 9.49 -15.14
C ASP A 68 0.50 9.51 -13.96
N VAL A 69 1.29 8.44 -13.82
CA VAL A 69 2.35 8.35 -12.80
C VAL A 69 3.38 9.47 -12.97
N SER A 70 3.89 10.00 -11.86
CA SER A 70 4.96 10.98 -11.90
C SER A 70 6.22 10.40 -12.54
N PRO A 71 7.04 11.24 -13.21
CA PRO A 71 8.32 10.81 -13.76
C PRO A 71 9.24 10.15 -12.72
N THR A 72 9.17 10.60 -11.47
CA THR A 72 9.99 10.09 -10.36
C THR A 72 9.66 8.64 -10.04
N ILE A 73 8.37 8.28 -9.89
CA ILE A 73 7.98 6.90 -9.61
C ILE A 73 8.16 6.02 -10.86
N ALA A 74 7.86 6.55 -12.05
CA ALA A 74 8.14 5.84 -13.29
C ALA A 74 9.61 5.43 -13.42
N ALA A 75 10.53 6.33 -13.07
CA ALA A 75 11.97 6.05 -13.05
C ALA A 75 12.36 5.01 -11.98
N ARG A 76 11.77 5.08 -10.78
CA ARG A 76 12.00 4.08 -9.71
C ARG A 76 11.58 2.68 -10.17
N TRP A 77 10.40 2.55 -10.78
CA TRP A 77 9.94 1.29 -11.33
C TRP A 77 10.85 0.80 -12.46
N ALA A 78 11.19 1.67 -13.42
CA ALA A 78 12.05 1.29 -14.55
C ALA A 78 13.44 0.76 -14.12
N ALA A 79 13.96 1.23 -12.98
CA ALA A 79 15.22 0.78 -12.43
C ALA A 79 15.18 -0.68 -11.91
N VAL A 80 13.99 -1.18 -11.54
CA VAL A 80 13.81 -2.50 -10.92
C VAL A 80 12.92 -3.45 -11.74
N ALA A 81 12.29 -2.96 -12.81
CA ALA A 81 11.27 -3.68 -13.58
C ALA A 81 11.71 -5.03 -14.20
N TYR A 82 13.02 -5.31 -14.25
CA TYR A 82 13.58 -6.57 -14.75
C TYR A 82 13.85 -7.59 -13.64
N ASP A 83 13.54 -7.27 -12.38
CA ASP A 83 13.69 -8.19 -11.26
C ASP A 83 12.46 -9.10 -11.15
N ASP A 84 12.66 -10.40 -11.39
CA ASP A 84 11.62 -11.43 -11.30
C ASP A 84 11.11 -11.65 -9.86
N CYS A 85 11.74 -11.04 -8.86
CA CYS A 85 11.29 -11.06 -7.47
C CYS A 85 10.24 -10.00 -7.16
N LEU A 86 9.83 -9.17 -8.13
CA LEU A 86 8.81 -8.15 -7.93
C LEU A 86 7.41 -8.65 -8.22
N PHE A 87 6.47 -8.38 -7.31
CA PHE A 87 5.08 -8.85 -7.43
C PHE A 87 4.06 -7.76 -7.12
N GLY A 88 2.88 -7.90 -7.74
CA GLY A 88 1.67 -7.16 -7.36
C GLY A 88 1.76 -5.63 -7.50
N LEU A 89 2.57 -5.13 -8.44
CA LEU A 89 2.60 -3.72 -8.80
C LEU A 89 1.18 -3.19 -9.03
N SER A 90 0.82 -2.19 -8.25
CA SER A 90 -0.48 -1.57 -8.27
C SER A 90 -0.45 -0.19 -7.62
N TRP A 91 -1.61 0.47 -7.58
CA TRP A 91 -1.78 1.75 -6.93
C TRP A 91 -3.19 1.88 -6.36
N VAL A 92 -3.32 2.66 -5.29
CA VAL A 92 -4.58 2.88 -4.59
C VAL A 92 -4.70 4.33 -4.14
N GLY A 93 -5.85 4.95 -4.38
CA GLY A 93 -6.17 6.28 -3.86
C GLY A 93 -6.44 6.26 -2.36
N LEU A 94 -6.17 7.38 -1.67
CA LEU A 94 -6.54 7.51 -0.25
C LEU A 94 -8.06 7.52 -0.07
N ASP A 95 -8.81 8.06 -1.02
CA ASP A 95 -10.27 7.95 -1.07
C ASP A 95 -10.74 6.49 -1.11
N GLU A 96 -10.11 5.65 -1.92
CA GLU A 96 -10.39 4.20 -1.98
C GLU A 96 -10.04 3.50 -0.67
N LEU A 97 -8.90 3.82 -0.05
CA LEU A 97 -8.50 3.28 1.25
C LEU A 97 -9.50 3.64 2.35
N LEU A 98 -10.06 4.85 2.32
CA LEU A 98 -11.05 5.31 3.30
C LEU A 98 -12.45 4.72 3.04
N ALA A 99 -12.79 4.46 1.77
CA ALA A 99 -14.07 3.87 1.38
C ALA A 99 -14.09 2.33 1.52
N PHE A 100 -12.93 1.69 1.69
CA PHE A 100 -12.83 0.24 1.80
C PHE A 100 -13.52 -0.31 3.05
N ASP A 101 -14.18 -1.47 2.90
CA ASP A 101 -14.79 -2.20 4.02
C ASP A 101 -13.72 -2.92 4.83
N TRP A 102 -13.20 -2.23 5.85
CA TRP A 102 -12.21 -2.78 6.78
C TRP A 102 -12.78 -3.86 7.72
N GLU A 103 -14.11 -4.02 7.79
CA GLU A 103 -14.75 -5.10 8.56
C GLU A 103 -14.92 -6.38 7.72
N GLN A 104 -14.56 -6.35 6.43
CA GLN A 104 -14.56 -7.54 5.58
C GLN A 104 -13.75 -8.66 6.26
N ILE A 105 -14.38 -9.82 6.38
CA ILE A 105 -13.78 -11.02 6.95
C ILE A 105 -12.91 -11.69 5.88
N MET A 106 -11.70 -12.04 6.29
CA MET A 106 -10.71 -12.79 5.53
C MET A 106 -10.68 -14.22 6.06
N THR A 107 -10.77 -15.23 5.19
CA THR A 107 -10.75 -16.66 5.59
C THR A 107 -9.61 -17.42 4.93
N CYS A 108 -9.06 -18.42 5.62
CA CYS A 108 -8.03 -19.31 5.09
C CYS A 108 -8.56 -20.74 5.16
N ASP A 109 -9.31 -21.14 4.13
CA ASP A 109 -10.05 -22.40 4.15
C ASP A 109 -9.12 -23.62 3.94
N ASP A 110 -7.95 -23.39 3.34
CA ASP A 110 -7.00 -24.44 2.94
C ASP A 110 -6.03 -24.85 4.05
N LEU A 111 -5.95 -24.11 5.17
CA LEU A 111 -4.99 -24.36 6.24
C LEU A 111 -5.63 -24.35 7.63
N THR A 112 -5.51 -25.49 8.33
CA THR A 112 -5.92 -25.60 9.73
C THR A 112 -5.07 -24.71 10.63
N GLY A 113 -5.72 -23.97 11.56
CA GLY A 113 -5.04 -23.13 12.54
C GLY A 113 -4.99 -21.63 12.21
N TYR A 114 -5.59 -21.23 11.09
CA TYR A 114 -5.73 -19.82 10.68
C TYR A 114 -7.19 -19.38 10.88
N PRO A 115 -7.54 -18.75 12.01
CA PRO A 115 -8.91 -18.31 12.25
C PRO A 115 -9.27 -17.16 11.29
N PRO A 116 -10.56 -16.97 10.96
CA PRO A 116 -11.00 -15.78 10.24
C PRO A 116 -10.59 -14.49 10.97
N LEU A 117 -10.20 -13.48 10.21
CA LEU A 117 -9.77 -12.17 10.69
C LEU A 117 -10.54 -11.08 9.95
N THR A 118 -10.74 -9.92 10.56
CA THR A 118 -11.15 -8.73 9.78
C THR A 118 -9.95 -8.12 9.04
N CYS A 119 -10.21 -7.42 7.94
CA CYS A 119 -9.17 -6.64 7.24
C CYS A 119 -8.53 -5.60 8.17
N ARG A 120 -9.30 -5.00 9.08
CA ARG A 120 -8.83 -4.07 10.12
C ARG A 120 -7.76 -4.71 11.00
N GLU A 121 -8.07 -5.88 11.59
CA GLU A 121 -7.14 -6.61 12.47
C GLU A 121 -5.88 -7.00 11.70
N ALA A 122 -6.06 -7.50 10.47
CA ALA A 122 -4.97 -7.97 9.63
C ALA A 122 -4.04 -6.83 9.15
N ALA A 123 -4.58 -5.63 8.91
CA ALA A 123 -3.81 -4.44 8.54
C ALA A 123 -3.04 -3.82 9.73
N GLY A 124 -3.51 -4.05 10.96
CA GLY A 124 -2.80 -3.68 12.18
C GLY A 124 -2.40 -2.20 12.21
N ARG A 125 -1.08 -1.94 12.31
CA ARG A 125 -0.51 -0.60 12.37
C ARG A 125 -0.93 0.29 11.19
N PHE A 126 -1.06 -0.28 9.99
CA PHE A 126 -1.46 0.49 8.82
C PHE A 126 -2.82 1.17 9.03
N TYR A 127 -3.79 0.42 9.55
CA TYR A 127 -5.12 0.95 9.84
C TYR A 127 -5.10 1.95 11.01
N GLN A 128 -4.34 1.65 12.05
CA GLN A 128 -4.33 2.43 13.30
C GLN A 128 -3.53 3.73 13.23
N GLU A 129 -2.44 3.74 12.46
CA GLU A 129 -1.48 4.85 12.41
C GLU A 129 -1.32 5.42 11.00
N THR A 130 -1.06 4.56 10.01
CA THR A 130 -0.74 5.01 8.64
C THR A 130 -1.93 5.69 7.98
N LEU A 131 -3.10 5.07 7.98
CA LEU A 131 -4.28 5.60 7.31
C LEU A 131 -4.73 6.96 7.90
N PRO A 132 -4.82 7.14 9.23
CA PRO A 132 -5.03 8.47 9.83
C PRO A 132 -3.93 9.47 9.47
N TYR A 133 -2.66 9.07 9.47
CA TYR A 133 -1.56 9.93 9.08
C TYR A 133 -1.69 10.40 7.63
N LEU A 134 -1.95 9.50 6.68
CA LEU A 134 -2.16 9.85 5.26
C LEU A 134 -3.31 10.83 5.09
N ARG A 135 -4.38 10.71 5.89
CA ARG A 135 -5.49 11.66 5.88
C ARG A 135 -5.07 13.09 6.23
N THR A 136 -4.06 13.28 7.08
CA THR A 136 -3.54 14.61 7.44
C THR A 136 -2.66 15.24 6.36
N GLN A 137 -2.26 14.47 5.34
CA GLN A 137 -1.34 14.95 4.31
C GLN A 137 -2.02 15.73 3.18
N VAL A 138 -3.36 15.66 3.09
CA VAL A 138 -4.14 16.29 2.03
C VAL A 138 -5.52 16.71 2.55
N ASP A 139 -6.04 17.84 2.04
CA ASP A 139 -7.41 18.26 2.33
C ASP A 139 -8.44 17.32 1.67
N ASP A 140 -8.21 17.01 0.38
CA ASP A 140 -9.00 16.09 -0.42
C ASP A 140 -8.32 14.71 -0.52
N PRO A 141 -8.95 13.62 -0.03
CA PRO A 141 -8.43 12.26 -0.17
C PRO A 141 -8.13 11.84 -1.61
N ALA A 142 -8.87 12.36 -2.60
CA ALA A 142 -8.62 12.03 -4.01
C ALA A 142 -7.27 12.58 -4.52
N HIS A 143 -6.64 13.50 -3.78
CA HIS A 143 -5.34 14.09 -4.12
C HIS A 143 -4.14 13.36 -3.51
N LEU A 144 -4.33 12.17 -2.94
CA LEU A 144 -3.22 11.32 -2.48
C LEU A 144 -3.41 9.91 -2.98
N ARG A 145 -2.36 9.30 -3.51
CA ARG A 145 -2.33 7.86 -3.82
C ARG A 145 -1.03 7.22 -3.38
N MET A 146 -1.11 5.93 -3.12
CA MET A 146 0.02 5.06 -2.85
C MET A 146 0.23 4.15 -4.07
N VAL A 147 1.43 4.19 -4.64
CA VAL A 147 1.92 3.22 -5.64
C VAL A 147 2.79 2.23 -4.91
N PHE A 148 2.56 0.94 -5.10
CA PHE A 148 3.23 -0.08 -4.31
C PHE A 148 3.51 -1.35 -5.11
N TRP A 149 4.56 -2.07 -4.71
CA TRP A 149 4.88 -3.42 -5.16
C TRP A 149 5.61 -4.18 -4.06
N PHE A 150 5.75 -5.48 -4.21
CA PHE A 150 6.49 -6.35 -3.28
C PHE A 150 7.87 -6.65 -3.86
N GLY A 151 8.95 -6.56 -3.07
CA GLY A 151 10.34 -6.74 -3.54
C GLY A 151 11.37 -6.89 -2.44
#